data_AF-A0A0R0GDM1-F1
#
_entry.id   AF-A0A0R0GDM1-F1
#
_cell.length_a   1.000
_cell.length_b   1.000
_cell.length_c   1.000
_cell.angle_alpha   90.00
_cell.angle_beta   90.00
_cell.angle_gamma   90.00
#
_symmetry.space_group_name_H-M   'P 1'
#
loop_
_entity.id
_entity.type
_entity.pdbx_description
1 polymer ?
#
loop_
_entity_poly.entity_id
_entity_poly.type
_entity_poly.pdbx_seq_one_letter_code
_entity_poly.pdbx_strand_id
1 'polypeptide(L)'
;MGNQILLAKRLIKDGTNLWKVMSPNNHHIPWENAVYEIEEQFMKIASCCSRSLSPQDLNLLRRIAGCQEYLTQENFEKLWCWLYPVAFIISRDWINPIWNSTSPKWIEGFITKEEAESSLQGPTGFQEPGTFILRFPTSRSWPHPDAGNLVVSYVGNDYKLHHRLLSMHHVYGSGDNRVDVKPLQDMLLAEPELSRLGRIIRSH
;
A
#
# COMPACT_ATOMS: atom_id res chain seq x y z
N MET A 1 7.86 -13.98 14.41
CA MET A 1 7.04 -13.59 15.60
C MET A 1 7.41 -12.23 16.19
N GLY A 2 8.70 -11.91 16.42
CA GLY A 2 9.11 -10.62 17.01
C GLY A 2 8.69 -9.36 16.24
N ASN A 3 8.71 -9.40 14.90
CA ASN A 3 8.38 -8.23 14.07
C ASN A 3 6.91 -7.80 14.16
N GLN A 4 5.96 -8.74 14.24
CA GLN A 4 4.53 -8.42 14.34
C GLN A 4 4.20 -7.76 15.67
N ILE A 5 4.78 -8.24 16.78
CA ILE A 5 4.60 -7.64 18.11
C ILE A 5 5.21 -6.24 18.16
N LEU A 6 6.41 -6.07 17.61
CA LEU A 6 7.06 -4.76 17.54
C LEU A 6 6.25 -3.78 16.67
N LEU A 7 5.74 -4.24 15.52
CA LEU A 7 4.87 -3.47 14.65
C LEU A 7 3.59 -3.05 15.38
N ALA A 8 2.91 -3.98 16.06
CA ALA A 8 1.69 -3.67 16.81
C ALA A 8 1.92 -2.63 17.90
N LYS A 9 3.03 -2.74 18.67
CA LYS A 9 3.38 -1.77 19.70
C LYS A 9 3.61 -0.37 19.13
N ARG A 10 4.32 -0.26 18.01
CA ARG A 10 4.57 1.03 17.37
C ARG A 10 3.32 1.59 16.70
N LEU A 11 2.52 0.76 16.02
CA LEU A 11 1.23 1.14 15.45
C LEU A 11 0.33 1.80 16.50
N ILE A 12 0.13 1.15 17.66
CA ILE A 12 -0.71 1.68 18.74
C ILE A 12 -0.13 2.98 19.29
N LYS A 13 1.18 3.00 19.58
CA LYS A 13 1.86 4.18 20.14
C LYS A 13 1.78 5.38 19.20
N ASP A 14 2.18 5.19 17.95
CA ASP A 14 2.28 6.24 16.95
C ASP A 14 0.88 6.77 16.59
N GLY A 15 -0.11 5.88 16.46
CA GLY A 15 -1.51 6.27 16.21
C GLY A 15 -2.13 7.05 17.37
N THR A 16 -1.92 6.60 18.61
CA THR A 16 -2.41 7.31 19.80
C THR A 16 -1.80 8.70 19.91
N ASN A 17 -0.50 8.82 19.63
CA ASN A 17 0.20 10.10 19.67
C ASN A 17 -0.30 11.04 18.56
N LEU A 18 -0.44 10.54 17.33
CA LEU A 18 -0.95 11.32 16.21
C LEU A 18 -2.37 11.83 16.48
N TRP A 19 -3.27 10.96 16.95
CA TRP A 19 -4.63 11.37 17.29
C TRP A 19 -4.67 12.46 18.37
N LYS A 20 -3.87 12.33 19.43
CA LYS A 20 -3.78 13.35 20.49
C LYS A 20 -3.26 14.69 19.99
N VAL A 21 -2.35 14.70 19.02
CA VAL A 21 -1.84 15.93 18.42
C VAL A 21 -2.92 16.59 17.55
N MET A 22 -3.58 15.80 16.70
CA MET A 22 -4.62 16.33 15.80
C MET A 22 -5.90 16.73 16.53
N SER A 23 -6.25 16.03 17.60
CA SER A 23 -7.45 16.29 18.42
C SER A 23 -7.15 16.18 19.93
N PRO A 24 -6.54 17.22 20.53
CA PRO A 24 -6.19 17.23 21.95
C PRO A 24 -7.38 17.03 22.90
N ASN A 25 -8.56 17.50 22.50
CA ASN A 25 -9.80 17.44 23.28
C ASN A 25 -10.77 16.34 22.79
N ASN A 26 -10.29 15.40 21.95
CA ASN A 26 -11.12 14.35 21.33
C ASN A 26 -12.33 14.86 20.51
N HIS A 27 -12.20 16.03 19.88
CA HIS A 27 -13.19 16.56 18.96
C HIS A 27 -13.09 15.90 17.58
N HIS A 28 -14.17 15.99 16.82
CA HIS A 28 -14.13 15.62 15.41
C HIS A 28 -13.29 16.65 14.64
N ILE A 29 -12.42 16.16 13.75
CA ILE A 29 -11.52 17.02 12.97
C ILE A 29 -12.04 17.06 11.53
N PRO A 30 -12.17 18.23 10.89
CA PRO A 30 -12.40 18.28 9.44
C PRO A 30 -11.33 17.47 8.69
N TRP A 31 -11.74 16.60 7.76
CA TRP A 31 -10.83 15.72 7.01
C TRP A 31 -9.66 16.50 6.39
N GLU A 32 -9.96 17.64 5.79
CA GLU A 32 -8.97 18.53 5.15
C GLU A 32 -7.86 18.98 6.11
N ASN A 33 -8.19 19.19 7.39
CA ASN A 33 -7.21 19.56 8.41
C ASN A 33 -6.37 18.36 8.86
N ALA A 34 -6.91 17.14 8.78
CA ALA A 34 -6.19 15.92 9.16
C ALA A 34 -5.22 15.43 8.07
N VAL A 35 -5.46 15.79 6.80
CA VAL A 35 -4.67 15.31 5.65
C VAL A 35 -3.17 15.58 5.83
N TYR A 36 -2.80 16.81 6.19
CA TYR A 36 -1.40 17.21 6.34
C TYR A 36 -0.66 16.35 7.38
N GLU A 37 -1.27 16.18 8.56
CA GLU A 37 -0.68 15.42 9.67
C GLU A 37 -0.58 13.92 9.37
N ILE A 38 -1.60 13.36 8.70
CA ILE A 38 -1.61 11.96 8.26
C ILE A 38 -0.50 11.71 7.23
N GLU A 39 -0.34 12.63 6.27
CA GLU A 39 0.69 12.54 5.24
C GLU A 39 2.10 12.67 5.84
N GLU A 40 2.31 13.62 6.75
CA GLU A 40 3.62 13.79 7.41
C GLU A 40 4.03 12.53 8.17
N GLN A 41 3.11 11.93 8.94
CA GLN A 41 3.40 10.67 9.63
C GLN A 41 3.60 9.52 8.66
N PHE A 42 2.82 9.44 7.57
CA PHE A 42 3.02 8.44 6.53
C PHE A 42 4.43 8.51 5.96
N MET A 43 4.88 9.70 5.53
CA MET A 43 6.21 9.90 4.94
C MET A 43 7.33 9.53 5.92
N LYS A 44 7.17 9.92 7.19
CA LYS A 44 8.11 9.59 8.26
C LYS A 44 8.23 8.08 8.49
N ILE A 45 7.11 7.35 8.51
CA ILE A 45 7.11 5.89 8.70
C ILE A 45 7.65 5.18 7.45
N ALA A 46 7.24 5.64 6.27
CA ALA A 46 7.62 5.07 4.98
C ALA A 46 9.09 5.34 4.60
N SER A 47 9.82 6.12 5.40
CA SER A 47 11.18 6.60 5.07
C SER A 47 11.23 7.20 3.66
N CYS A 48 10.21 7.98 3.30
CA CYS A 48 10.06 8.57 1.98
C CYS A 48 10.17 10.10 2.09
N CYS A 49 11.07 10.70 1.29
CA CYS A 49 11.31 12.14 1.30
C CYS A 49 10.86 12.84 0.01
N SER A 50 10.45 12.10 -1.02
CA SER A 50 10.23 12.64 -2.38
C SER A 50 8.84 12.39 -2.95
N ARG A 51 8.11 11.36 -2.48
CA ARG A 51 6.78 11.01 -2.96
C ARG A 51 5.73 11.20 -1.86
N SER A 52 5.02 12.31 -1.94
CA SER A 52 3.81 12.59 -1.17
C SER A 52 2.63 11.72 -1.63
N LEU A 53 1.55 11.70 -0.84
CA LEU A 53 0.31 11.04 -1.19
C LEU A 53 -0.41 11.86 -2.26
N SER A 54 -0.88 11.19 -3.31
CA SER A 54 -1.69 11.85 -4.33
C SER A 54 -3.11 12.15 -3.80
N PRO A 55 -3.85 13.09 -4.41
CA PRO A 55 -5.26 13.30 -4.08
C PRO A 55 -6.11 12.02 -4.16
N GLN A 56 -5.77 11.10 -5.07
CA GLN A 56 -6.46 9.83 -5.20
C GLN A 56 -6.12 8.87 -4.05
N ASP A 57 -4.88 8.88 -3.56
CA ASP A 57 -4.48 8.11 -2.38
C ASP A 57 -5.24 8.62 -1.14
N LEU A 58 -5.31 9.94 -0.96
CA LEU A 58 -6.05 10.56 0.13
C LEU A 58 -7.55 10.28 0.05
N ASN A 59 -8.16 10.32 -1.15
CA ASN A 59 -9.57 9.98 -1.32
C ASN A 59 -9.85 8.51 -0.97
N LEU A 60 -8.93 7.60 -1.30
CA LEU A 60 -9.05 6.21 -0.89
C LEU A 60 -8.92 6.07 0.64
N LEU A 61 -7.95 6.74 1.26
CA LEU A 61 -7.80 6.74 2.72
C LEU A 61 -9.05 7.25 3.43
N ARG A 62 -9.68 8.31 2.92
CA ARG A 62 -10.97 8.81 3.41
C ARG A 62 -12.07 7.75 3.34
N ARG A 63 -12.14 7.00 2.23
CA ARG A 63 -13.09 5.88 2.08
C ARG A 63 -12.81 4.73 3.07
N ILE A 64 -11.54 4.40 3.31
CA ILE A 64 -11.13 3.38 4.28
C ILE A 64 -11.49 3.82 5.71
N ALA A 65 -11.30 5.09 6.04
CA ALA A 65 -11.70 5.66 7.32
C ALA A 65 -13.23 5.58 7.52
N GLY A 66 -14.00 5.60 6.42
CA GLY A 66 -15.45 5.67 6.43
C GLY A 66 -15.96 7.04 6.87
N CYS A 67 -15.15 8.10 6.74
CA CYS A 67 -15.54 9.47 7.05
C CYS A 67 -15.89 10.26 5.79
N GLN A 68 -16.72 11.29 5.94
CA GLN A 68 -17.03 12.26 4.89
C GLN A 68 -16.26 13.55 5.15
N GLU A 69 -16.89 14.52 5.80
CA GLU A 69 -16.28 15.82 6.12
C GLU A 69 -15.49 15.81 7.41
N TYR A 70 -15.87 14.97 8.38
CA TYR A 70 -15.28 14.94 9.71
C TYR A 70 -14.74 13.57 10.07
N LEU A 71 -13.52 13.55 10.61
CA LEU A 71 -12.81 12.39 11.12
C LEU A 71 -13.05 12.26 12.63
N THR A 72 -13.66 11.15 13.04
CA THR A 72 -13.76 10.74 14.44
C THR A 72 -12.57 9.84 14.83
N GLN A 73 -12.39 9.59 16.12
CA GLN A 73 -11.35 8.65 16.58
C GLN A 73 -11.54 7.25 15.98
N GLU A 74 -12.78 6.76 15.89
CA GLU A 74 -13.08 5.45 15.29
C GLU A 74 -12.71 5.42 13.80
N ASN A 75 -13.01 6.49 13.05
CA ASN A 75 -12.63 6.58 11.64
C ASN A 75 -11.09 6.61 11.49
N PHE A 76 -10.42 7.37 12.36
CA PHE A 76 -8.96 7.43 12.38
C PHE A 76 -8.36 6.06 12.67
N GLU A 77 -8.88 5.31 13.65
CA GLU A 77 -8.40 3.97 13.98
C GLU A 77 -8.53 3.01 12.79
N LYS A 78 -9.66 3.04 12.06
CA LYS A 78 -9.86 2.25 10.82
C LYS A 78 -8.83 2.58 9.75
N LEU A 79 -8.62 3.88 9.49
CA LEU A 79 -7.60 4.36 8.56
C LEU A 79 -6.20 3.94 8.99
N TRP A 80 -5.87 4.13 10.26
CA TRP A 80 -4.53 3.92 10.78
C TRP A 80 -4.13 2.44 10.79
N CYS A 81 -5.08 1.56 11.13
CA CYS A 81 -4.87 0.11 11.07
C CYS A 81 -4.57 -0.38 9.65
N TRP A 82 -4.97 0.37 8.61
CA TRP A 82 -4.59 0.08 7.22
C TRP A 82 -3.30 0.79 6.80
N LEU A 83 -3.20 2.09 7.06
CA LEU A 83 -2.11 2.95 6.59
C LEU A 83 -0.77 2.58 7.23
N TYR A 84 -0.75 2.29 8.53
CA TYR A 84 0.50 2.03 9.25
C TYR A 84 1.26 0.80 8.73
N PRO A 85 0.62 -0.38 8.57
CA PRO A 85 1.30 -1.53 7.96
C PRO A 85 1.80 -1.25 6.54
N VAL A 86 1.02 -0.51 5.73
CA VAL A 86 1.44 -0.12 4.37
C VAL A 86 2.68 0.75 4.40
N ALA A 87 2.69 1.81 5.23
CA ALA A 87 3.84 2.69 5.40
C ALA A 87 5.08 1.92 5.87
N PHE A 88 4.90 1.02 6.85
CA PHE A 88 5.99 0.20 7.38
C PHE A 88 6.58 -0.78 6.36
N ILE A 89 5.75 -1.32 5.46
CA ILE A 89 6.24 -2.16 4.36
C ILE A 89 6.96 -1.30 3.31
N ILE A 90 6.47 -0.10 3.02
CA ILE A 90 7.14 0.85 2.12
C ILE A 90 8.51 1.28 2.66
N SER A 91 8.69 1.35 3.98
CA SER A 91 9.96 1.71 4.61
C SER A 91 11.09 0.70 4.38
N ARG A 92 10.82 -0.44 3.72
CA ARG A 92 11.80 -1.51 3.51
C ARG A 92 12.60 -1.28 2.24
N ASP A 93 13.89 -1.58 2.31
CA ASP A 93 14.85 -1.35 1.22
C ASP A 93 14.47 -1.99 -0.13
N TRP A 94 13.59 -2.99 -0.13
CA TRP A 94 13.13 -3.68 -1.33
C TRP A 94 11.76 -3.19 -1.84
N ILE A 95 10.96 -2.44 -1.05
CA ILE A 95 9.77 -1.72 -1.53
C ILE A 95 10.07 -0.26 -1.81
N ASN A 96 10.82 0.40 -0.92
CA ASN A 96 11.06 1.83 -1.00
C ASN A 96 11.54 2.27 -2.41
N PRO A 97 12.46 1.56 -3.08
CA PRO A 97 12.87 1.90 -4.44
C PRO A 97 11.73 1.78 -5.48
N ILE A 98 10.86 0.77 -5.39
CA ILE A 98 9.74 0.61 -6.33
C ILE A 98 8.59 1.58 -6.04
N TRP A 99 8.39 1.95 -4.77
CA TRP A 99 7.46 3.01 -4.40
C TRP A 99 7.93 4.37 -4.92
N ASN A 100 9.22 4.68 -4.80
CA ASN A 100 9.77 5.96 -5.24
C ASN A 100 10.09 6.02 -6.75
N SER A 101 10.03 4.88 -7.45
CA SER A 101 10.35 4.84 -8.88
C SER A 101 9.28 5.56 -9.70
N THR A 102 9.73 6.48 -10.56
CA THR A 102 8.89 7.22 -11.51
C THR A 102 9.02 6.69 -12.94
N SER A 103 10.13 6.02 -13.27
CA SER A 103 10.39 5.42 -14.58
C SER A 103 11.13 4.08 -14.44
N PRO A 104 10.43 2.93 -14.56
CA PRO A 104 8.97 2.83 -14.68
C PRO A 104 8.29 3.05 -13.32
N LYS A 105 7.10 3.68 -13.31
CA LYS A 105 6.29 3.72 -12.09
C LYS A 105 5.73 2.34 -11.78
N TRP A 106 6.24 1.69 -10.72
CA TRP A 106 5.88 0.32 -10.34
C TRP A 106 4.61 0.26 -9.49
N ILE A 107 4.50 1.16 -8.51
CA ILE A 107 3.33 1.28 -7.65
C ILE A 107 2.61 2.58 -8.00
N GLU A 108 1.45 2.48 -8.64
CA GLU A 108 0.70 3.66 -9.10
C GLU A 108 0.16 4.53 -7.95
N GLY A 109 -0.04 3.92 -6.78
CA GLY A 109 -0.56 4.54 -5.57
C GLY A 109 -1.28 3.50 -4.72
N PHE A 110 -2.15 3.95 -3.83
CA PHE A 110 -3.08 3.10 -3.12
C PHE A 110 -4.30 2.87 -4.00
N ILE A 111 -4.43 1.67 -4.57
CA ILE A 111 -5.49 1.33 -5.53
C ILE A 111 -6.36 0.20 -5.00
N THR A 112 -7.66 0.24 -5.30
CA THR A 112 -8.57 -0.85 -4.95
C THR A 112 -8.39 -2.05 -5.87
N LYS A 113 -9.01 -3.18 -5.50
CA LYS A 113 -9.06 -4.35 -6.37
C LYS A 113 -9.79 -4.00 -7.67
N GLU A 114 -10.92 -3.32 -7.56
CA GLU A 114 -11.80 -2.96 -8.68
C GLU A 114 -11.11 -1.99 -9.65
N GLU A 115 -10.34 -1.01 -9.14
CA GLU A 115 -9.53 -0.12 -9.98
C GLU A 115 -8.46 -0.89 -10.77
N ALA A 116 -7.79 -1.86 -10.12
CA ALA A 116 -6.80 -2.70 -10.76
C ALA A 116 -7.44 -3.60 -11.84
N GLU A 117 -8.56 -4.25 -11.52
CA GLU A 117 -9.29 -5.11 -12.47
C GLU A 117 -9.80 -4.31 -13.66
N SER A 118 -10.40 -3.14 -13.43
CA SER A 118 -10.86 -2.25 -14.51
C SER A 118 -9.71 -1.78 -15.39
N SER A 119 -8.54 -1.51 -14.82
CA SER A 119 -7.38 -1.07 -15.60
C SER A 119 -6.74 -2.21 -16.41
N LEU A 120 -6.93 -3.46 -15.98
CA LEU A 120 -6.51 -4.66 -16.71
C LEU A 120 -7.53 -5.10 -17.77
N GLN A 121 -8.67 -4.41 -17.88
CA GLN A 121 -9.58 -4.54 -19.02
C GLN A 121 -9.03 -3.77 -20.23
N GLY A 122 -9.17 -4.36 -21.41
CA GLY A 122 -8.89 -3.77 -22.71
C GLY A 122 -10.18 -3.57 -23.53
N PRO A 123 -10.09 -2.97 -24.74
CA PRO A 123 -11.27 -2.63 -25.54
C PRO A 123 -12.19 -3.82 -25.88
N THR A 124 -11.63 -5.02 -25.99
CA THR A 124 -12.31 -6.24 -26.43
C THR A 124 -12.32 -7.35 -25.37
N GLY A 125 -11.91 -7.07 -24.13
CA GLY A 125 -11.71 -8.09 -23.10
C GLY A 125 -10.71 -7.65 -22.04
N PHE A 126 -9.75 -8.50 -21.71
CA PHE A 126 -8.60 -8.11 -20.88
C PHE A 126 -7.43 -7.62 -21.73
N GLN A 127 -6.48 -6.92 -21.10
CA GLN A 127 -5.18 -6.65 -21.71
C GLN A 127 -4.43 -7.96 -22.03
N GLU A 128 -3.31 -7.87 -22.76
CA GLU A 128 -2.54 -9.09 -23.07
C GLU A 128 -2.10 -9.81 -21.79
N PRO A 129 -2.08 -11.16 -21.81
CA PRO A 129 -1.52 -11.96 -20.74
C PRO A 129 -0.13 -11.49 -20.31
N GLY A 130 0.12 -11.52 -19.01
CA GLY A 130 1.34 -11.00 -18.40
C GLY A 130 1.32 -9.52 -18.05
N THR A 131 0.26 -8.78 -18.39
CA THR A 131 0.06 -7.43 -17.86
C THR A 131 -0.28 -7.49 -16.38
N PHE A 132 0.45 -6.74 -15.54
CA PHE A 132 0.25 -6.77 -14.09
C PHE A 132 0.32 -5.41 -13.40
N ILE A 133 -0.34 -5.31 -12.24
CA ILE A 133 -0.37 -4.11 -11.40
C ILE A 133 -0.12 -4.52 -9.94
N LEU A 134 0.74 -3.74 -9.27
CA LEU A 134 1.02 -3.88 -7.85
C LEU A 134 0.04 -3.04 -7.02
N ARG A 135 -0.48 -3.62 -5.94
CA ARG A 135 -1.40 -2.91 -5.03
C ARG A 135 -1.31 -3.39 -3.59
N PHE A 136 -1.65 -2.50 -2.66
CA PHE A 136 -1.89 -2.86 -1.28
C PHE A 136 -3.37 -3.25 -1.11
N PRO A 137 -3.71 -4.42 -0.55
CA PRO A 137 -5.09 -4.86 -0.42
C PRO A 137 -5.85 -4.01 0.60
N THR A 138 -6.85 -3.26 0.13
CA THR A 138 -7.70 -2.37 0.95
C THR A 138 -8.56 -3.11 1.96
N SER A 139 -8.82 -4.41 1.74
CA SER A 139 -9.61 -5.27 2.63
C SER A 139 -8.79 -5.90 3.77
N ARG A 140 -7.50 -5.59 3.89
CA ARG A 140 -6.58 -6.19 4.87
C ARG A 140 -5.95 -5.10 5.74
N SER A 141 -6.56 -4.86 6.89
CA SER A 141 -6.05 -3.96 7.93
C SER A 141 -5.54 -4.77 9.12
N TRP A 142 -4.66 -4.19 9.92
CA TRP A 142 -4.28 -4.78 11.21
C TRP A 142 -5.56 -5.08 12.03
N PRO A 143 -5.67 -6.26 12.68
CA PRO A 143 -4.63 -7.24 12.98
C PRO A 143 -4.43 -8.36 11.93
N HIS A 144 -4.97 -8.22 10.72
CA HIS A 144 -4.80 -9.24 9.68
C HIS A 144 -3.31 -9.50 9.37
N PRO A 145 -2.85 -10.76 9.25
CA PRO A 145 -1.44 -11.08 9.01
C PRO A 145 -0.90 -10.50 7.71
N ASP A 146 -1.77 -10.36 6.70
CA ASP A 146 -1.43 -9.76 5.40
C ASP A 146 -1.60 -8.23 5.33
N ALA A 147 -1.85 -7.54 6.45
CA ALA A 147 -1.98 -6.09 6.44
C ALA A 147 -0.68 -5.43 5.95
N GLY A 148 -0.79 -4.54 4.97
CA GLY A 148 0.36 -3.86 4.35
C GLY A 148 1.13 -4.67 3.30
N ASN A 149 0.82 -5.96 3.11
CA ASN A 149 1.49 -6.76 2.08
C ASN A 149 1.13 -6.29 0.66
N LEU A 150 1.99 -6.66 -0.29
CA LEU A 150 1.80 -6.32 -1.69
C LEU A 150 1.10 -7.46 -2.43
N VAL A 151 0.10 -7.12 -3.24
CA VAL A 151 -0.61 -8.04 -4.12
C VAL A 151 -0.28 -7.67 -5.57
N VAL A 152 0.05 -8.68 -6.38
CA VAL A 152 0.10 -8.53 -7.83
C VAL A 152 -1.25 -8.97 -8.40
N SER A 153 -1.88 -8.08 -9.17
CA SER A 153 -3.08 -8.40 -9.97
C SER A 153 -2.66 -8.43 -11.43
N TYR A 154 -2.99 -9.50 -12.15
CA TYR A 154 -2.48 -9.71 -13.51
C TYR A 154 -3.44 -10.48 -14.39
N VAL A 155 -3.24 -10.37 -15.71
CA VAL A 155 -3.94 -11.18 -16.70
C VAL A 155 -3.16 -12.47 -16.93
N GLY A 156 -3.76 -13.61 -16.62
CA GLY A 156 -3.16 -14.92 -16.85
C GLY A 156 -3.22 -15.34 -18.31
N ASN A 157 -2.47 -16.39 -18.66
CA ASN A 157 -2.50 -17.00 -20.00
C ASN A 157 -3.88 -17.60 -20.36
N ASP A 158 -4.72 -17.84 -19.36
CA ASP A 158 -6.12 -18.24 -19.51
C ASP A 158 -7.07 -17.06 -19.79
N TYR A 159 -6.54 -15.85 -19.99
CA TYR A 159 -7.29 -14.61 -20.16
C TYR A 159 -8.27 -14.36 -19.00
N LYS A 160 -7.84 -14.68 -17.77
CA LYS A 160 -8.57 -14.34 -16.55
C LYS A 160 -7.71 -13.45 -15.64
N LEU A 161 -8.40 -12.76 -14.74
CA LEU A 161 -7.76 -11.98 -13.70
C LEU A 161 -7.34 -12.88 -12.55
N HIS A 162 -6.07 -12.78 -12.18
CA HIS A 162 -5.49 -13.46 -11.04
C HIS A 162 -5.00 -12.43 -10.04
N HIS A 163 -5.05 -12.79 -8.75
CA HIS A 163 -4.51 -11.96 -7.67
C HIS A 163 -3.65 -12.83 -6.78
N ARG A 164 -2.37 -12.50 -6.68
CA ARG A 164 -1.42 -13.23 -5.85
C ARG A 164 -0.84 -12.30 -4.80
N LEU A 165 -0.97 -12.72 -3.55
CA LEU A 165 -0.22 -12.09 -2.47
C LEU A 165 1.27 -12.42 -2.68
N LEU A 166 2.12 -11.40 -2.72
CA LEU A 166 3.55 -11.62 -2.75
C LEU A 166 3.96 -12.17 -1.38
N SER A 167 4.74 -13.26 -1.37
CA SER A 167 5.20 -13.86 -0.12
C SER A 167 6.50 -13.20 0.32
N MET A 168 6.42 -12.37 1.36
CA MET A 168 7.53 -11.53 1.81
C MET A 168 8.53 -12.30 2.69
N HIS A 169 8.22 -13.56 3.02
CA HIS A 169 9.02 -14.42 3.89
C HIS A 169 10.34 -14.84 3.25
N HIS A 170 10.45 -14.87 1.91
CA HIS A 170 11.71 -15.20 1.23
C HIS A 170 12.76 -14.09 1.31
N VAL A 171 12.37 -12.85 1.64
CA VAL A 171 13.31 -11.75 1.92
C VAL A 171 13.79 -11.79 3.37
N TYR A 172 13.13 -12.58 4.22
CA TYR A 172 13.39 -12.72 5.66
C TYR A 172 14.29 -13.90 6.04
N GLY A 173 15.11 -14.38 5.10
CA GLY A 173 16.20 -15.30 5.39
C GLY A 173 17.23 -14.65 6.32
N SER A 174 17.01 -14.80 7.63
CA SER A 174 18.00 -14.97 8.70
C SER A 174 19.33 -14.25 8.51
N GLY A 175 19.54 -13.17 9.28
CA GLY A 175 20.71 -12.89 10.15
C GLY A 175 22.17 -13.03 9.67
N ASP A 176 22.47 -13.75 8.60
CA ASP A 176 23.81 -14.08 8.18
C ASP A 176 23.75 -14.62 6.75
N ASN A 177 23.82 -13.70 5.79
CA ASN A 177 24.45 -13.85 4.49
C ASN A 177 23.88 -12.78 3.57
N ARG A 178 24.78 -11.98 3.01
CA ARG A 178 24.55 -11.11 1.85
C ARG A 178 24.29 -11.97 0.60
N VAL A 179 23.34 -12.89 0.67
CA VAL A 179 22.82 -13.57 -0.51
C VAL A 179 22.25 -12.46 -1.38
N ASP A 180 22.68 -12.38 -2.64
CA ASP A 180 22.15 -11.47 -3.64
C ASP A 180 20.62 -11.48 -3.63
N VAL A 181 20.03 -10.61 -2.81
CA VAL A 181 18.58 -10.42 -2.78
C VAL A 181 18.31 -9.66 -4.07
N LYS A 182 17.90 -10.41 -5.09
CA LYS A 182 17.45 -9.82 -6.34
C LYS A 182 16.41 -8.75 -6.02
N PRO A 183 16.53 -7.53 -6.58
CA PRO A 183 15.51 -6.51 -6.46
C PRO A 183 14.13 -7.08 -6.76
N LEU A 184 13.10 -6.61 -6.05
CA LEU A 184 11.73 -7.10 -6.24
C LEU A 184 11.29 -7.00 -7.70
N GLN A 185 11.78 -6.00 -8.43
CA GLN A 185 11.60 -5.81 -9.87
C GLN A 185 12.03 -7.05 -10.66
N ASP A 186 13.24 -7.55 -10.39
CA ASP A 186 13.80 -8.71 -11.08
C ASP A 186 13.03 -9.98 -10.73
N MET A 187 12.56 -10.10 -9.49
CA MET A 187 11.71 -11.22 -9.08
C MET A 187 10.35 -11.19 -9.80
N LEU A 188 9.75 -10.01 -9.95
CA LEU A 188 8.48 -9.84 -10.67
C LEU A 188 8.66 -10.16 -12.17
N LEU A 189 9.74 -9.72 -12.79
CA LEU A 189 10.01 -9.96 -14.22
C LEU A 189 10.52 -11.37 -14.51
N ALA A 190 11.01 -12.10 -13.50
CA ALA A 190 11.38 -13.51 -13.63
C ALA A 190 10.16 -14.46 -13.51
N GLU A 191 9.01 -13.97 -13.05
CA GLU A 191 7.79 -14.77 -12.99
C GLU A 191 7.20 -14.93 -14.40
N PRO A 192 7.08 -16.15 -14.94
CA PRO A 192 6.64 -16.38 -16.32
C PRO A 192 5.25 -15.83 -16.65
N GLU A 193 4.39 -15.65 -15.64
CA GLU A 193 3.06 -15.06 -15.81
C GLU A 193 3.05 -13.53 -15.75
N LEU A 194 4.19 -12.86 -15.55
CA LEU A 194 4.30 -11.42 -15.44
C LEU A 194 5.32 -10.90 -16.46
N SER A 195 4.84 -10.24 -17.51
CA SER A 195 5.69 -9.76 -18.61
C SER A 195 5.82 -8.24 -18.65
N ARG A 196 4.78 -7.50 -18.22
CA ARG A 196 4.75 -6.04 -18.34
C ARG A 196 3.91 -5.35 -17.29
N LEU A 197 4.34 -4.15 -16.90
CA LEU A 197 3.59 -3.29 -15.99
C LEU A 197 2.37 -2.69 -16.70
N GLY A 198 1.20 -2.89 -16.10
CA GLY A 198 -0.03 -2.19 -16.43
C GLY A 198 -0.03 -0.77 -15.86
N ARG A 199 -0.95 0.05 -16.36
CA ARG A 199 -1.16 1.43 -15.91
C ARG A 199 -2.56 1.56 -15.35
N ILE A 200 -2.70 2.30 -14.26
CA ILE A 200 -4.01 2.65 -13.72
C ILE A 200 -4.52 3.88 -14.47
N ILE A 201 -5.75 3.78 -14.97
CA ILE A 201 -6.51 4.92 -15.48
C ILE A 201 -7.44 5.36 -14.35
N ARG A 202 -7.11 6.45 -13.66
CA ARG A 202 -8.04 7.11 -12.73
C ARG A 202 -8.69 8.27 -13.44
N SER A 203 -10.01 8.28 -13.55
CA SER A 203 -10.73 9.52 -13.86
C SER A 203 -10.56 10.49 -12.69
N HIS A 204 -10.27 11.76 -13.01
CA HIS A 204 -10.21 12.84 -12.03
C HIS A 204 -11.56 13.09 -11.36
#